data_AF-A0A2D6JLN9-F1
#
_entry.id   AF-A0A2D6JLN9-F1
#
_cell.length_a   1.000
_cell.length_b   1.000
_cell.length_c   1.000
_cell.angle_alpha   90.00
_cell.angle_beta   90.00
_cell.angle_gamma   90.00
#
_symmetry.space_group_name_H-M   'P 1'
#
loop_
_entity.id
_entity.type
_entity.pdbx_description
1 polymer ?
#
loop_
_entity_poly.entity_id
_entity_poly.type
_entity_poly.pdbx_seq_one_letter_code
_entity_poly.pdbx_strand_id
1 'polypeptide(L)'
;MTKVQSQCYCAFCKNERKVSLKRHISFMEVFTALVLSTLFSFIFWQALRPEAIAFFVVCLILMELGTHFKFRLGIICPYCGFDPILYRRNPQAACQKVSGFMEQRRKDPMFYLSNKGYDKLARRKLELEEKKVALTASLNASNTNHSAEMDALMKPHLDSQSAERIENQDVKQLPPF
;
A
#
# COMPACT_ATOMS: atom_id res chain seq x y z
N MET A 1 30.53 7.67 1.44
CA MET A 1 29.96 6.95 0.27
C MET A 1 28.44 6.95 0.39
N THR A 2 27.78 7.93 -0.22
CA THR A 2 26.34 8.17 -0.08
C THR A 2 25.56 7.10 -0.84
N LYS A 3 24.88 6.20 -0.11
CA LYS A 3 23.92 5.29 -0.72
C LYS A 3 22.77 6.14 -1.25
N VAL A 4 22.67 6.31 -2.56
CA VAL A 4 21.46 6.87 -3.19
C VAL A 4 20.35 5.83 -3.02
N GLN A 5 19.64 5.93 -1.90
CA GLN A 5 18.47 5.14 -1.60
C GLN A 5 17.25 5.96 -1.98
N SER A 6 16.45 5.45 -2.91
CA SER A 6 15.16 6.06 -3.20
C SER A 6 14.10 5.35 -2.35
N GLN A 7 13.29 6.16 -1.68
CA GLN A 7 12.05 5.69 -1.09
C GLN A 7 11.09 5.37 -2.24
N CYS A 8 10.63 4.14 -2.30
CA CYS A 8 9.66 3.72 -3.30
C CYS A 8 8.57 2.88 -2.63
N TYR A 9 7.36 2.96 -3.17
CA TYR A 9 6.23 2.20 -2.68
C TYR A 9 6.10 0.89 -3.47
N CYS A 10 5.69 -0.18 -2.79
CA CYS A 10 5.28 -1.39 -3.50
C CYS A 10 3.95 -1.13 -4.20
N ALA A 11 3.86 -1.47 -5.49
CA ALA A 11 2.62 -1.31 -6.25
C ALA A 11 1.46 -2.15 -5.69
N PHE A 12 1.76 -3.29 -5.07
CA PHE A 12 0.76 -4.19 -4.48
C PHE A 12 0.36 -3.78 -3.06
N CYS A 13 1.28 -3.87 -2.09
CA CYS A 13 0.94 -3.61 -0.69
C CYS A 13 1.02 -2.13 -0.26
N LYS A 14 1.51 -1.23 -1.13
CA LYS A 14 1.72 0.19 -0.84
C LYS A 14 2.59 0.48 0.40
N ASN A 15 3.37 -0.50 0.87
CA ASN A 15 4.38 -0.26 1.90
C ASN A 15 5.58 0.45 1.27
N GLU A 16 6.09 1.42 2.01
CA GLU A 16 7.34 2.11 1.69
C GLU A 16 8.52 1.15 1.85
N ARG A 17 9.46 1.19 0.90
CA ARG A 17 10.72 0.46 0.97
C ARG A 17 11.85 1.30 0.41
N LYS A 18 13.04 1.11 0.97
CA LYS A 18 14.29 1.70 0.47
C LYS A 18 14.90 0.71 -0.52
N VAL A 19 14.96 1.08 -1.80
CA VAL A 19 15.58 0.24 -2.85
C VAL A 19 16.88 0.89 -3.30
N SER A 20 17.91 0.07 -3.46
CA SER A 20 19.15 0.49 -4.10
C SER A 20 18.96 0.46 -5.62
N LEU A 21 18.92 1.65 -6.24
CA LEU A 21 18.74 1.80 -7.69
C LEU A 21 20.04 1.64 -8.49
N LYS A 22 21.16 1.42 -7.82
CA LYS A 22 22.46 1.34 -8.47
C LYS A 22 22.56 0.04 -9.28
N ARG A 23 22.67 0.19 -10.60
CA ARG A 23 22.81 -0.92 -11.56
C ARG A 23 24.23 -1.11 -12.08
N HIS A 24 25.06 -0.08 -11.99
CA HIS A 24 26.44 -0.08 -12.50
C HIS A 24 27.45 -0.35 -11.38
N ILE A 25 28.57 -0.96 -11.76
CA ILE A 25 29.70 -1.21 -10.86
C ILE A 25 30.31 0.12 -10.42
N SER A 26 30.61 0.26 -9.13
CA SER A 26 31.34 1.43 -8.62
C SER A 26 32.82 1.36 -8.95
N PHE A 27 33.46 2.51 -9.09
CA PHE A 27 34.93 2.58 -9.07
C PHE A 27 35.56 1.85 -7.86
N MET A 28 34.93 1.95 -6.67
CA MET A 28 35.36 1.22 -5.47
C MET A 28 35.28 -0.30 -5.60
N GLU A 29 34.30 -0.83 -6.35
CA GLU A 29 34.17 -2.28 -6.57
C GLU A 29 35.24 -2.76 -7.55
N VAL A 30 35.56 -1.96 -8.58
CA VAL A 30 36.70 -2.23 -9.48
C VAL A 30 38.02 -2.21 -8.71
N PHE A 31 38.23 -1.21 -7.84
CA PHE A 31 39.42 -1.15 -6.97
C PHE A 31 39.50 -2.36 -6.03
N THR A 32 38.37 -2.77 -5.45
CA THR A 32 38.30 -3.98 -4.60
C THR A 32 38.64 -5.22 -5.40
N ALA A 33 38.14 -5.36 -6.63
CA ALA A 33 38.47 -6.47 -7.52
C ALA A 33 39.96 -6.51 -7.87
N LEU A 34 40.60 -5.34 -8.05
CA LEU A 34 42.04 -5.21 -8.33
C LEU A 34 42.89 -5.67 -7.14
N VAL A 35 42.54 -5.22 -5.93
CA VAL A 35 43.24 -5.64 -4.71
C VAL A 35 43.04 -7.14 -4.50
N LEU A 36 41.82 -7.63 -4.66
CA LEU A 36 41.48 -9.03 -4.47
C LEU A 36 42.20 -9.94 -5.48
N SER A 37 42.26 -9.56 -6.75
CA SER A 37 42.97 -10.34 -7.78
C SER A 37 44.48 -10.37 -7.53
N THR A 38 45.05 -9.27 -7.05
CA THR A 38 46.46 -9.20 -6.66
C THR A 38 46.76 -10.14 -5.49
N LEU A 39 45.88 -10.16 -4.49
CA LEU A 39 45.98 -11.09 -3.36
C LEU A 39 45.89 -12.54 -3.81
N PHE A 40 44.94 -12.89 -4.69
CA PHE A 40 44.85 -14.24 -5.24
C PHE A 40 46.11 -14.63 -6.01
N SER A 41 46.64 -13.75 -6.86
CA SER A 41 47.91 -14.02 -7.56
C SER A 41 49.07 -14.27 -6.60
N PHE A 42 49.14 -13.53 -5.50
CA PHE A 42 50.18 -13.70 -4.48
C PHE A 42 50.05 -15.03 -3.73
N ILE A 43 48.82 -15.46 -3.42
CA ILE A 43 48.56 -16.74 -2.73
C ILE A 43 48.98 -17.94 -3.59
N PHE A 44 48.69 -17.92 -4.89
CA PHE A 44 48.96 -19.06 -5.77
C PHE A 44 50.39 -19.12 -6.31
N TRP A 45 51.00 -17.98 -6.67
CA TRP A 45 52.31 -17.95 -7.34
C TRP A 45 53.43 -17.27 -6.55
N GLN A 46 53.13 -16.56 -5.45
CA GLN A 46 54.10 -15.79 -4.65
C GLN A 46 54.90 -14.72 -5.43
N ALA A 47 54.59 -14.51 -6.71
CA ALA A 47 55.20 -13.53 -7.60
C ALA A 47 54.13 -12.88 -8.50
N LEU A 48 54.35 -11.61 -8.85
CA LEU A 48 53.49 -10.87 -9.79
C LEU A 48 53.82 -11.30 -11.22
N ARG A 49 52.98 -12.18 -11.77
CA ARG A 49 53.05 -12.62 -13.16
C ARG A 49 51.83 -12.10 -13.95
N PRO A 50 51.88 -12.00 -15.30
CA PRO A 50 50.76 -11.50 -16.10
C PRO A 50 49.45 -12.29 -15.95
N GLU A 51 49.49 -13.50 -15.40
CA GLU A 51 48.34 -14.32 -15.03
C GLU A 51 47.42 -13.62 -14.00
N ALA A 52 47.94 -12.65 -13.23
CA ALA A 52 47.14 -11.79 -12.35
C ALA A 52 46.01 -11.05 -13.11
N ILE A 53 46.21 -10.75 -14.39
CA ILE A 53 45.20 -10.12 -15.25
C ILE A 53 44.01 -11.06 -15.46
N ALA A 54 44.24 -12.36 -15.63
CA ALA A 54 43.15 -13.33 -15.77
C ALA A 54 42.30 -13.40 -14.48
N PHE A 55 42.95 -13.42 -13.32
CA PHE A 55 42.25 -13.34 -12.03
C PHE A 55 41.46 -12.04 -11.88
N PHE A 56 42.02 -10.91 -12.30
CA PHE A 56 41.34 -9.63 -12.26
C PHE A 56 40.05 -9.64 -13.09
N VAL A 57 40.10 -10.14 -14.32
CA VAL A 57 38.92 -10.23 -15.19
C VAL A 57 37.85 -11.14 -14.57
N VAL A 58 38.24 -12.28 -14.03
CA VAL A 58 37.30 -13.20 -13.35
C VAL A 58 36.66 -12.54 -12.13
N CYS A 59 37.45 -11.88 -11.26
CA CYS A 59 36.94 -11.14 -10.12
C CYS A 59 35.99 -10.02 -10.53
N LEU A 60 36.26 -9.32 -11.64
CA LEU A 60 35.41 -8.26 -12.18
C LEU A 60 34.05 -8.82 -12.63
N ILE A 61 34.04 -9.93 -13.39
CA ILE A 61 32.81 -10.62 -13.79
C ILE A 61 31.99 -11.05 -12.57
N LEU A 62 32.65 -11.63 -11.56
CA LEU A 62 31.96 -12.04 -10.32
C LEU A 62 31.36 -10.85 -9.56
N MET A 63 32.07 -9.72 -9.49
CA MET A 63 31.54 -8.51 -8.88
C MET A 63 30.35 -7.94 -9.66
N GLU A 64 30.41 -7.97 -11.00
CA GLU A 64 29.28 -7.55 -11.86
C GLU A 64 28.04 -8.42 -11.62
N LEU A 65 28.21 -9.74 -11.64
CA LEU A 65 27.16 -10.70 -11.34
C LEU A 65 26.60 -10.46 -9.94
N GLY A 66 27.46 -10.26 -8.94
CA GLY A 66 27.07 -9.97 -7.56
C GLY A 66 26.21 -8.71 -7.45
N THR A 67 26.59 -7.62 -8.12
CA THR A 67 25.81 -6.38 -8.17
C THR A 67 24.45 -6.59 -8.83
N HIS A 68 24.41 -7.35 -9.93
CA HIS A 68 23.15 -7.71 -10.58
C HIS A 68 22.24 -8.56 -9.69
N PHE A 69 22.77 -9.56 -8.99
CA PHE A 69 22.00 -10.39 -8.05
C PHE A 69 21.47 -9.56 -6.88
N LYS A 70 22.30 -8.72 -6.26
CA LYS A 70 21.88 -7.82 -5.17
C LYS A 70 20.77 -6.88 -5.63
N PHE A 71 20.87 -6.31 -6.82
CA PHE A 71 19.83 -5.47 -7.41
C PHE A 71 18.52 -6.26 -7.58
N ARG A 72 18.58 -7.48 -8.13
CA ARG A 72 17.41 -8.34 -8.34
C ARG A 72 16.72 -8.71 -7.02
N LEU A 73 17.49 -9.07 -6.00
CA LEU A 73 16.96 -9.39 -4.67
C LEU A 73 16.35 -8.16 -3.99
N GLY A 74 16.95 -6.98 -4.16
CA GLY A 74 16.45 -5.73 -3.57
C GLY A 74 15.16 -5.19 -4.20
N ILE A 75 14.85 -5.60 -5.43
CA ILE A 75 13.63 -5.17 -6.12
C ILE A 75 12.37 -5.87 -5.56
N ILE A 76 12.50 -7.12 -5.16
CA ILE A 76 11.40 -7.95 -4.64
C ILE A 76 10.90 -7.37 -3.31
N CYS A 77 9.59 -7.23 -3.15
CA CYS A 77 9.03 -6.68 -1.93
C CYS A 77 9.13 -7.68 -0.77
N PRO A 78 9.78 -7.34 0.37
CA PRO A 78 9.89 -8.26 1.51
C PRO A 78 8.56 -8.47 2.27
N TYR A 79 7.59 -7.58 2.06
CA TYR A 79 6.29 -7.65 2.73
C TYR A 79 5.29 -8.55 2.01
N CYS A 80 5.33 -8.63 0.68
CA CYS A 80 4.33 -9.38 -0.09
C CYS A 80 4.91 -10.33 -1.14
N GLY A 81 6.23 -10.36 -1.34
CA GLY A 81 6.86 -11.17 -2.37
C GLY A 81 6.64 -10.68 -3.80
N PHE A 82 6.04 -9.50 -3.99
CA PHE A 82 5.80 -8.95 -5.33
C PHE A 82 7.10 -8.63 -6.06
N ASP A 83 7.26 -9.19 -7.26
CA ASP A 83 8.36 -8.92 -8.19
C ASP A 83 7.84 -8.12 -9.41
N PRO A 84 8.17 -6.82 -9.53
CA PRO A 84 7.73 -5.99 -10.66
C PRO A 84 8.28 -6.44 -12.01
N ILE A 85 9.47 -7.07 -12.06
CA ILE A 85 10.06 -7.54 -13.31
C ILE A 85 9.28 -8.77 -13.80
N LEU A 86 8.96 -9.69 -12.89
CA LEU A 86 8.12 -10.84 -13.22
C LEU A 86 6.72 -10.40 -13.61
N TYR A 87 6.13 -9.44 -12.91
CA TYR A 87 4.80 -8.91 -13.23
C TYR A 87 4.73 -8.33 -14.64
N ARG A 88 5.75 -7.56 -15.05
CA ARG A 88 5.84 -7.00 -16.41
C ARG A 88 5.95 -8.09 -17.49
N ARG A 89 6.60 -9.22 -17.19
CA ARG A 89 6.79 -10.33 -18.16
C ARG A 89 5.59 -11.29 -18.19
N ASN A 90 5.08 -11.67 -17.02
CA ASN A 90 3.95 -12.57 -16.85
C ASN A 90 3.19 -12.22 -15.55
N PRO A 91 2.03 -11.53 -15.66
CA PRO A 91 1.26 -11.11 -14.49
C PRO A 91 0.66 -12.28 -13.72
N GLN A 92 0.31 -13.38 -14.40
CA GLN A 92 -0.26 -14.57 -13.77
C GLN A 92 0.78 -15.27 -12.87
N ALA A 93 2.01 -15.44 -13.35
CA ALA A 93 3.10 -16.01 -12.56
C ALA A 93 3.45 -15.15 -11.34
N ALA A 94 3.39 -13.82 -11.49
CA ALA A 94 3.58 -12.91 -10.36
C ALA A 94 2.46 -13.04 -9.32
N CYS A 95 1.20 -13.16 -9.77
CA CYS A 95 0.06 -13.40 -8.89
C CYS A 95 0.23 -14.70 -8.09
N GLN A 96 0.60 -15.81 -8.76
CA GLN A 96 0.84 -17.11 -8.12
C GLN A 96 1.97 -17.05 -7.07
N LYS A 97 3.04 -16.30 -7.34
CA LYS A 97 4.12 -16.11 -6.35
C LYS A 97 3.66 -15.32 -5.14
N VAL A 98 2.88 -14.26 -5.34
CA VAL A 98 2.33 -13.46 -4.24
C VAL A 98 1.35 -14.29 -3.41
N SER A 99 0.46 -15.06 -4.04
CA SER A 99 -0.47 -15.93 -3.31
C SER A 99 0.26 -17.00 -2.50
N GLY A 100 1.26 -17.66 -3.10
CA GLY A 100 2.10 -18.64 -2.40
C GLY A 100 2.87 -18.03 -1.23
N PHE A 101 3.42 -16.83 -1.41
CA PHE A 101 4.11 -16.11 -0.33
C PHE A 101 3.15 -15.74 0.81
N MET A 102 1.93 -15.29 0.50
CA MET A 102 0.92 -14.97 1.52
C MET A 102 0.43 -16.23 2.26
N GLU A 103 0.34 -17.36 1.56
CA GLU A 103 -0.04 -18.62 2.18
C GLU A 103 1.04 -19.13 3.13
N GLN A 104 2.31 -19.10 2.72
CA GLN A 104 3.45 -19.43 3.60
C GLN A 104 3.46 -18.54 4.84
N ARG A 105 3.29 -17.24 4.64
CA ARG A 105 3.24 -16.25 5.72
C ARG A 105 2.06 -16.43 6.67
N ARG A 106 0.95 -17.01 6.22
CA ARG A 106 -0.20 -17.37 7.08
C ARG A 106 0.12 -18.56 7.97
N LYS A 107 0.98 -19.48 7.49
CA LYS A 107 1.38 -20.69 8.25
C LYS A 107 2.39 -20.39 9.35
N ASP A 108 3.18 -19.31 9.21
CA ASP A 108 4.23 -18.97 10.17
C ASP A 108 3.67 -18.28 11.44
N PRO A 109 3.70 -18.93 12.63
CA PRO A 109 3.19 -18.32 13.88
C PRO A 109 4.05 -17.11 14.30
N MET A 110 5.35 -17.16 14.01
CA MET A 110 6.29 -16.05 14.27
C MET A 110 5.92 -14.78 13.51
N PHE A 111 5.23 -14.89 12.38
CA PHE A 111 4.82 -13.74 11.61
C PHE A 111 3.76 -12.91 12.36
N TYR A 112 2.86 -13.56 13.10
CA TYR A 112 1.84 -12.88 13.91
C TYR A 112 2.43 -12.11 15.09
N LEU A 113 3.53 -12.61 15.64
CA LEU A 113 4.23 -11.98 16.76
C LEU A 113 5.18 -10.85 16.31
N SER A 114 5.53 -10.81 15.02
CA SER A 114 6.43 -9.79 14.48
C SER A 114 5.71 -8.45 14.31
N ASN A 115 6.11 -7.46 15.12
CA ASN A 115 5.58 -6.09 15.08
C ASN A 115 5.88 -5.32 13.76
N LYS A 116 6.48 -5.97 12.75
CA LYS A 116 6.98 -5.31 11.53
C LYS A 116 5.96 -5.23 10.38
N GLY A 117 4.75 -5.78 10.52
CA GLY A 117 3.85 -5.98 9.37
C GLY A 117 2.40 -5.56 9.54
N TYR A 118 1.75 -5.92 10.64
CA TYR A 118 0.29 -5.75 10.78
C TYR A 118 -0.13 -4.33 11.16
N ASP A 119 0.76 -3.56 11.77
CA ASP A 119 0.40 -2.30 12.40
C ASP A 119 -0.17 -1.29 11.38
N LYS A 120 0.36 -1.25 10.14
CA LYS A 120 -0.14 -0.29 9.12
C LYS A 120 -1.47 -0.69 8.47
N LEU A 121 -1.73 -1.98 8.26
CA LEU A 121 -3.00 -2.43 7.67
C LEU A 121 -4.12 -2.38 8.71
N ALA A 122 -3.83 -2.78 9.94
CA ALA A 122 -4.75 -2.64 11.07
C ALA A 122 -5.08 -1.16 11.31
N ARG A 123 -4.07 -0.28 11.36
CA ARG A 123 -4.28 1.17 11.48
C ARG A 123 -5.09 1.76 10.33
N ARG A 124 -4.81 1.40 9.07
CA ARG A 124 -5.63 1.89 7.93
C ARG A 124 -7.08 1.44 8.01
N LYS A 125 -7.34 0.23 8.51
CA LYS A 125 -8.71 -0.25 8.70
C LYS A 125 -9.42 0.59 9.77
N LEU A 126 -8.74 0.86 10.89
CA LEU A 126 -9.24 1.73 11.95
C LEU A 126 -9.50 3.17 11.44
N GLU A 127 -8.55 3.78 10.74
CA GLU A 127 -8.71 5.12 10.14
C GLU A 127 -9.90 5.19 9.17
N LEU A 128 -10.15 4.10 8.43
CA LEU A 128 -11.25 4.05 7.47
C LEU A 128 -12.60 3.83 8.16
N GLU A 129 -12.62 3.11 9.29
CA GLU A 129 -13.79 3.00 10.17
C GLU A 129 -14.10 4.33 10.86
N GLU A 130 -13.09 5.05 11.38
CA GLU A 130 -13.26 6.39 11.96
C GLU A 130 -13.86 7.38 10.96
N LYS A 131 -13.37 7.38 9.71
CA LYS A 131 -13.92 8.23 8.64
C LYS A 131 -15.37 7.88 8.30
N LYS A 132 -15.72 6.60 8.30
CA LYS A 132 -17.11 6.17 8.09
C LYS A 132 -18.01 6.65 9.22
N VAL A 133 -17.57 6.52 10.47
CA VAL A 133 -18.31 7.01 11.64
C VAL A 133 -18.51 8.52 11.56
N ALA A 134 -17.45 9.28 11.25
CA ALA A 134 -17.54 10.73 11.08
C ALA A 134 -18.53 11.14 9.97
N LEU A 135 -18.50 10.45 8.82
CA LEU A 135 -19.41 10.71 7.70
C LEU A 135 -20.87 10.37 8.03
N THR A 136 -21.11 9.29 8.76
CA THR A 136 -22.46 8.96 9.23
C THR A 136 -22.98 9.97 10.24
N ALA A 137 -22.12 10.47 11.14
CA ALA A 137 -22.49 11.51 12.09
C ALA A 137 -22.86 12.83 11.38
N SER A 138 -22.09 13.22 10.34
CA SER A 138 -22.40 14.41 9.56
C SER A 138 -23.72 14.29 8.78
N LEU A 139 -24.00 13.12 8.19
CA LEU A 139 -25.27 12.89 7.49
C LEU A 139 -26.48 12.95 8.43
N ASN A 140 -26.35 12.38 9.62
CA ASN A 140 -27.41 12.44 10.63
C ASN A 140 -27.67 13.89 11.08
N ALA A 141 -26.62 14.71 11.29
CA ALA A 141 -26.77 16.12 11.64
C ALA A 141 -27.44 16.95 10.53
N SER A 142 -27.13 16.67 9.26
CA SER A 142 -27.82 17.30 8.13
C SER A 142 -29.30 16.91 8.06
N ASN A 143 -29.63 15.64 8.30
CA ASN A 143 -31.01 15.16 8.30
C ASN A 143 -31.84 15.76 9.44
N THR A 144 -31.27 15.95 10.64
CA THR A 144 -31.99 16.59 11.77
C THR A 144 -32.31 18.05 11.47
N ASN A 145 -31.38 18.78 10.84
CA ASN A 145 -31.62 20.17 10.46
C ASN A 145 -32.71 20.28 9.39
N HIS A 146 -32.69 19.40 8.38
CA HIS A 146 -33.71 19.37 7.34
C HIS A 146 -35.10 18.96 7.88
N SER A 147 -35.17 18.04 8.85
CA SER A 147 -36.43 17.69 9.52
C SER A 147 -37.00 18.87 10.31
N ALA A 148 -36.15 19.60 11.06
CA ALA A 148 -36.58 20.76 11.82
C ALA A 148 -37.07 21.91 10.92
N GLU A 149 -36.45 22.10 9.75
CA GLU A 149 -36.89 23.07 8.75
C GLU A 149 -38.23 22.67 8.12
N MET A 150 -38.41 21.40 7.76
CA MET A 150 -39.70 20.89 7.26
C MET A 150 -40.82 20.99 8.31
N ASP A 151 -40.54 20.66 9.58
CA ASP A 151 -41.51 20.78 10.67
C ASP A 151 -41.86 22.26 10.96
N ALA A 152 -40.90 23.18 10.81
CA ALA A 152 -41.16 24.60 10.90
C ALA A 152 -42.04 25.10 9.74
N LEU A 153 -41.87 24.55 8.53
CA LEU A 153 -42.68 24.88 7.36
C LEU A 153 -44.08 24.25 7.40
N MET A 154 -44.22 23.07 8.02
CA MET A 154 -45.47 22.31 8.06
C MET A 154 -46.33 22.64 9.28
N LYS A 155 -45.91 23.56 10.16
CA LYS A 155 -46.81 24.17 11.14
C LYS A 155 -47.93 24.86 10.38
N PRO A 156 -49.18 24.35 10.44
CA PRO A 156 -50.28 25.02 9.79
C PRO A 156 -50.41 26.39 10.43
N HIS A 157 -50.51 27.44 9.61
CA HIS A 157 -51.12 28.69 10.01
C HIS A 157 -52.60 28.37 10.24
N LEU A 158 -52.89 27.72 11.37
CA LEU A 158 -54.24 27.50 11.88
C LEU A 158 -54.68 28.85 12.41
N ASP A 159 -55.09 29.70 11.47
CA ASP A 159 -55.89 30.88 11.79
C ASP A 159 -57.12 30.39 12.53
N SER A 160 -57.20 30.84 13.77
CA SER A 160 -58.23 30.62 14.77
C SER A 160 -59.59 31.23 14.40
N GLN A 161 -59.95 31.26 13.10
CA GLN A 161 -61.16 31.93 12.60
C GLN A 161 -62.27 31.00 12.06
N SER A 162 -62.17 29.67 12.20
CA SER A 162 -63.20 28.75 11.67
C SER A 162 -63.96 27.92 12.72
N ALA A 163 -63.83 28.24 14.01
CA ALA A 163 -64.57 27.56 15.09
C ALA A 163 -66.00 28.11 15.34
N GLU A 164 -66.47 29.13 14.61
CA GLU A 164 -67.75 29.81 14.92
C GLU A 164 -68.82 29.72 13.81
N ARG A 165 -68.68 28.81 12.84
CA ARG A 165 -69.58 28.76 11.66
C ARG A 165 -70.12 27.37 11.32
N ILE A 166 -70.53 26.58 12.32
CA ILE A 166 -71.43 25.43 12.10
C ILE A 166 -72.51 25.43 13.20
N GLU A 167 -73.21 26.56 13.32
CA GLU A 167 -74.54 26.65 13.92
C GLU A 167 -75.38 27.39 12.87
N ASN A 168 -76.49 26.80 12.44
CA ASN A 168 -77.32 27.15 11.27
C ASN A 168 -76.87 26.57 9.92
N GLN A 169 -77.23 25.31 9.67
CA GLN A 169 -77.89 25.04 8.40
C GLN A 169 -79.04 24.05 8.57
N ASP A 170 -80.22 24.59 8.31
CA ASP A 170 -81.54 24.03 8.46
C ASP A 170 -81.75 22.68 7.78
N VAL A 171 -82.51 21.89 8.52
CA VAL A 171 -83.51 20.91 8.08
C VAL A 171 -84.15 21.32 6.75
N LYS A 172 -83.83 20.61 5.65
CA LYS A 172 -84.72 20.49 4.49
C LYS A 172 -85.21 19.05 4.38
N GLN A 173 -86.49 18.90 4.71
CA GLN A 173 -87.32 17.72 4.50
C GLN A 173 -87.23 17.23 3.06
N LEU A 174 -87.07 15.92 2.87
CA LEU A 174 -87.38 15.22 1.64
C LEU A 174 -88.75 14.55 1.77
N PRO A 175 -89.58 14.56 0.71
CA PRO A 175 -90.93 14.00 0.72
C PRO A 175 -90.92 12.45 0.70
N PRO A 176 -92.04 11.82 1.10
CA PRO A 176 -92.18 10.38 1.14
C PRO A 176 -92.58 9.82 -0.23
N PHE A 177 -91.80 8.90 -0.80
CA PHE A 177 -92.25 7.84 -1.70
C PHE A 177 -91.27 6.66 -1.65
#